data_AF-A0A965I6R3-F1
#
_entry.id   AF-A0A965I6R3-F1
#
_cell.length_a   1.000
_cell.length_b   1.000
_cell.length_c   1.000
_cell.angle_alpha   90.00
_cell.angle_beta   90.00
_cell.angle_gamma   90.00
#
_symmetry.space_group_name_H-M   'P 1'
#
loop_
_entity.id
_entity.type
_entity.pdbx_description
1 polymer ?
#
loop_
_entity_poly.entity_id
_entity_poly.type
_entity_poly.pdbx_seq_one_letter_code
_entity_poly.pdbx_strand_id
1 'polypeptide(L)'
;MPNSKSPNWGASRLQADKRTTASRAKTSDLLVAFLSGALLGGAVCWGWIALWSSDGGGPNLEIVSRQMSHGEKLMSVDDWVAKPDLNIEILADPVGGWNLNIITKNFTFDAAAAGYENMQGHGHAHIYVNGNKLSRAYSDWHHIPKLPLGRNEVSVSLYANDHSGLSLAGKKITSSVFVVSK
;
A
#
# COMPACT_ATOMS: atom_id res chain seq x y z
N MET A 1 1.05 58.21 10.86
CA MET A 1 0.52 58.85 9.64
C MET A 1 1.08 58.11 8.42
N PRO A 2 0.27 57.85 7.37
CA PRO A 2 0.35 56.62 6.58
C PRO A 2 0.66 56.83 5.09
N ASN A 3 1.07 55.76 4.39
CA ASN A 3 0.69 55.47 2.99
C ASN A 3 1.04 53.99 2.71
N SER A 4 0.13 53.00 2.75
CA SER A 4 -0.98 52.68 1.83
C SER A 4 -0.53 52.56 0.37
N LYS A 5 -0.57 51.34 -0.19
CA LYS A 5 -1.25 50.96 -1.45
C LYS A 5 -1.26 49.43 -1.60
N SER A 6 -2.42 48.82 -1.36
CA SER A 6 -2.80 47.50 -1.84
C SER A 6 -3.50 47.63 -3.21
N PRO A 7 -3.35 46.67 -4.14
CA PRO A 7 -4.19 46.62 -5.33
C PRO A 7 -5.52 45.93 -5.05
N ASN A 8 -6.58 46.61 -5.47
CA ASN A 8 -7.99 46.27 -5.35
C ASN A 8 -8.43 45.54 -6.65
N TRP A 9 -8.78 44.25 -6.58
CA TRP A 9 -9.39 43.54 -7.71
C TRP A 9 -10.90 43.51 -7.51
N GLY A 10 -11.56 44.49 -8.13
CA GLY A 10 -13.00 44.65 -8.16
C GLY A 10 -13.70 43.58 -9.01
N ALA A 11 -14.92 43.29 -8.57
CA ALA A 11 -15.88 42.31 -9.08
C ALA A 11 -16.20 42.42 -10.58
N SER A 12 -16.61 41.29 -11.16
CA SER A 12 -17.57 41.28 -12.26
C SER A 12 -18.61 40.19 -12.02
N ARG A 13 -19.80 40.67 -11.65
CA ARG A 13 -21.07 39.95 -11.57
C ARG A 13 -21.62 39.81 -12.98
N LEU A 14 -21.87 38.58 -13.43
CA LEU A 14 -22.89 38.30 -14.46
C LEU A 14 -23.82 37.22 -13.93
N GLN A 15 -25.09 37.61 -13.81
CA GLN A 15 -26.25 36.77 -13.55
C GLN A 15 -26.90 36.36 -14.89
N ALA A 16 -27.80 35.38 -14.78
CA ALA A 16 -28.73 34.82 -15.78
C ALA A 16 -28.15 33.65 -16.59
N ASP A 17 -28.79 32.48 -16.64
CA ASP A 17 -30.20 32.34 -17.02
C ASP A 17 -30.97 31.22 -16.28
N LYS A 18 -32.29 31.40 -16.14
CA LYS A 18 -33.26 30.40 -15.66
C LYS A 18 -34.14 29.95 -16.83
N ARG A 19 -34.34 28.63 -17.02
CA ARG A 19 -35.55 27.97 -17.60
C ARG A 19 -35.37 26.43 -17.55
N THR A 20 -36.06 25.64 -16.72
CA THR A 20 -37.46 25.15 -16.69
C THR A 20 -37.73 23.87 -17.54
N THR A 21 -38.15 22.80 -16.83
CA THR A 21 -39.03 21.62 -17.15
C THR A 21 -38.57 20.39 -17.96
N ALA A 22 -38.38 19.28 -17.21
CA ALA A 22 -39.13 17.99 -17.16
C ALA A 22 -39.50 17.17 -18.43
N SER A 23 -39.22 15.85 -18.38
CA SER A 23 -40.00 14.73 -18.98
C SER A 23 -39.38 13.36 -18.57
N ARG A 24 -39.84 12.73 -17.48
CA ARG A 24 -40.67 11.50 -17.37
C ARG A 24 -40.08 10.17 -17.90
N ALA A 25 -40.12 9.17 -17.00
CA ALA A 25 -39.56 7.81 -17.06
C ALA A 25 -40.29 6.80 -17.98
N LYS A 26 -39.64 5.65 -18.22
CA LYS A 26 -40.27 4.32 -18.38
C LYS A 26 -39.38 3.19 -17.87
N THR A 27 -39.94 2.41 -16.95
CA THR A 27 -39.49 1.14 -16.35
C THR A 27 -39.96 -0.05 -17.19
N SER A 28 -39.27 -1.20 -17.11
CA SER A 28 -39.89 -2.52 -17.29
C SER A 28 -38.97 -3.67 -16.84
N ASP A 29 -39.34 -4.28 -15.71
CA ASP A 29 -38.85 -5.57 -15.21
C ASP A 29 -39.46 -6.73 -16.03
N LEU A 30 -38.68 -7.79 -16.28
CA LEU A 30 -39.18 -9.06 -16.82
C LEU A 30 -38.75 -10.20 -15.90
N LEU A 31 -39.74 -10.82 -15.25
CA LEU A 31 -39.62 -11.96 -14.34
C LEU A 31 -40.12 -13.19 -15.11
N VAL A 32 -39.25 -14.19 -15.31
CA VAL A 32 -39.64 -15.47 -15.94
C VAL A 32 -39.43 -16.59 -14.93
N ALA A 33 -40.53 -17.15 -14.46
CA ALA A 33 -40.58 -18.37 -13.67
C ALA A 33 -40.73 -19.58 -14.60
N PHE A 34 -39.98 -20.66 -14.33
CA PHE A 34 -40.28 -22.00 -14.85
C PHE A 34 -40.46 -22.97 -13.68
N LEU A 35 -41.64 -23.59 -13.67
CA LEU A 35 -42.09 -24.66 -12.78
C LEU A 35 -42.23 -25.95 -13.61
N SER A 36 -41.52 -27.01 -13.20
CA SER A 36 -41.83 -28.45 -13.38
C SER A 36 -40.63 -29.23 -12.78
N GLY A 37 -40.71 -30.19 -11.84
CA GLY A 37 -41.67 -31.29 -11.60
C GLY A 37 -41.40 -32.43 -12.61
N ALA A 38 -41.08 -33.69 -12.31
CA ALA A 38 -40.92 -34.53 -11.12
C ALA A 38 -40.34 -35.91 -11.58
N LEU A 39 -40.06 -36.82 -10.63
CA LEU A 39 -40.01 -38.31 -10.73
C LEU A 39 -38.67 -39.08 -10.73
N LEU A 40 -38.41 -39.66 -9.55
CA LEU A 40 -37.87 -41.00 -9.17
C LEU A 40 -37.99 -42.09 -10.28
N GLY A 41 -37.15 -43.12 -10.46
CA GLY A 41 -36.03 -43.73 -9.74
C GLY A 41 -35.81 -45.18 -10.27
N GLY A 42 -34.64 -45.80 -10.00
CA GLY A 42 -34.38 -47.26 -10.13
C GLY A 42 -33.54 -47.69 -11.36
N ALA A 43 -32.21 -47.83 -11.25
CA ALA A 43 -31.43 -48.98 -10.75
C ALA A 43 -31.08 -50.03 -11.84
N VAL A 44 -29.83 -50.02 -12.33
CA VAL A 44 -29.10 -51.22 -12.75
C VAL A 44 -27.73 -51.22 -12.08
N CYS A 45 -27.41 -52.39 -11.54
CA CYS A 45 -26.46 -52.66 -10.49
C CYS A 45 -25.01 -52.93 -10.99
N TRP A 46 -24.07 -52.23 -10.35
CA TRP A 46 -22.81 -52.73 -9.75
C TRP A 46 -21.82 -53.54 -10.61
N GLY A 47 -20.84 -52.83 -11.18
CA GLY A 47 -19.45 -53.29 -11.30
C GLY A 47 -18.62 -52.75 -10.12
N TRP A 48 -17.66 -53.55 -9.66
CA TRP A 48 -17.06 -53.51 -8.33
C TRP A 48 -15.88 -52.52 -8.14
N ILE A 49 -15.63 -52.20 -6.87
CA ILE A 49 -14.40 -51.72 -6.20
C ILE A 49 -14.15 -50.20 -6.15
N ALA A 50 -14.17 -49.71 -4.90
CA ALA A 50 -13.94 -48.35 -4.46
C ALA A 50 -12.48 -48.09 -4.09
N LEU A 51 -11.97 -46.89 -4.37
CA LEU A 51 -11.11 -46.14 -3.45
C LEU A 51 -11.21 -44.62 -3.73
N TRP A 52 -12.07 -43.98 -2.93
CA TRP A 52 -12.04 -42.60 -2.41
C TRP A 52 -11.72 -41.39 -3.32
N SER A 53 -12.80 -40.61 -3.53
CA SER A 53 -12.98 -39.15 -3.39
C SER A 53 -11.92 -38.17 -3.88
N SER A 54 -12.35 -37.29 -4.79
CA SER A 54 -12.47 -35.89 -4.40
C SER A 54 -13.57 -35.21 -5.19
N ASP A 55 -14.54 -34.74 -4.42
CA ASP A 55 -15.60 -33.85 -4.84
C ASP A 55 -14.98 -32.64 -5.51
N GLY A 56 -15.47 -32.31 -6.70
CA GLY A 56 -15.09 -31.12 -7.44
C GLY A 56 -15.54 -29.85 -6.72
N GLY A 57 -14.88 -29.53 -5.62
CA GLY A 57 -14.72 -28.17 -5.14
C GLY A 57 -13.79 -27.45 -6.10
N GLY A 58 -14.36 -26.75 -7.07
CA GLY A 58 -13.59 -25.87 -7.94
C GLY A 58 -12.78 -24.89 -7.09
N PRO A 59 -11.52 -24.60 -7.45
CA PRO A 59 -10.71 -23.68 -6.67
C PRO A 59 -11.36 -22.30 -6.70
N ASN A 60 -11.74 -21.81 -5.51
CA ASN A 60 -11.82 -20.38 -5.26
C ASN A 60 -10.49 -19.78 -5.70
N LEU A 61 -10.50 -19.02 -6.79
CA LEU A 61 -9.38 -18.17 -7.16
C LEU A 61 -9.31 -17.05 -6.13
N GLU A 62 -8.69 -17.34 -4.99
CA GLU A 62 -8.10 -16.32 -4.15
C GLU A 62 -6.94 -15.77 -4.99
N ILE A 63 -7.17 -14.62 -5.65
CA ILE A 63 -6.10 -13.82 -6.22
C ILE A 63 -5.29 -13.32 -5.03
N VAL A 64 -4.39 -14.17 -4.53
CA VAL A 64 -3.23 -13.71 -3.79
C VAL A 64 -2.50 -12.85 -4.80
N SER A 65 -2.61 -11.54 -4.65
CA SER A 65 -1.77 -10.60 -5.37
C SER A 65 -0.33 -10.87 -4.93
N ARG A 66 0.31 -11.85 -5.56
CA ARG A 66 1.77 -11.90 -5.68
C ARG A 66 2.10 -10.69 -6.52
N GLN A 67 2.24 -9.56 -5.84
CA GLN A 67 2.91 -8.39 -6.37
C GLN A 67 4.21 -8.91 -6.99
N MET A 68 4.30 -8.81 -8.31
CA MET A 68 5.49 -9.23 -9.04
C MET A 68 6.61 -8.33 -8.57
N SER A 69 7.34 -8.79 -7.54
CA SER A 69 8.62 -8.25 -7.12
C SER A 69 9.49 -8.24 -8.36
N HIS A 70 9.57 -7.09 -9.03
CA HIS A 70 10.71 -6.79 -9.88
C HIS A 70 11.88 -6.91 -8.91
N GLY A 71 12.68 -7.98 -9.04
CA GLY A 71 13.66 -8.36 -8.03
C GLY A 71 14.50 -7.14 -7.67
N GLU A 72 14.30 -6.62 -6.46
CA GLU A 72 15.05 -5.45 -6.02
C GLU A 72 16.53 -5.83 -5.96
N LYS A 73 17.39 -5.04 -6.60
CA LYS A 73 18.85 -5.22 -6.51
C LYS A 73 19.23 -5.10 -5.04
N LEU A 74 19.90 -6.13 -4.50
CA LEU A 74 20.45 -6.11 -3.15
C LEU A 74 21.94 -5.82 -3.19
N MET A 75 22.42 -5.04 -2.24
CA MET A 75 23.84 -4.80 -2.00
C MET A 75 24.19 -5.30 -0.60
N SER A 76 25.09 -6.30 -0.53
CA SER A 76 25.58 -6.79 0.76
C SER A 76 26.47 -5.75 1.44
N VAL A 77 26.29 -5.60 2.75
CA VAL A 77 27.12 -4.78 3.64
C VAL A 77 28.01 -5.63 4.57
N ASP A 78 28.13 -6.94 4.30
CA ASP A 78 28.88 -7.88 5.15
C ASP A 78 30.35 -7.46 5.34
N ASP A 79 30.96 -6.95 4.27
CA ASP A 79 32.36 -6.49 4.25
C ASP A 79 32.54 -5.04 4.72
N TRP A 80 31.46 -4.34 5.10
CA TRP A 80 31.57 -2.98 5.60
C TRP A 80 32.16 -2.98 7.01
N VAL A 81 33.13 -2.09 7.24
CA VAL A 81 33.75 -1.86 8.56
C VAL A 81 32.70 -1.47 9.59
N ALA A 82 31.86 -0.48 9.24
CA ALA A 82 30.72 -0.04 10.04
C ALA A 82 29.42 -0.47 9.33
N LYS A 83 28.72 -1.43 9.91
CA LYS A 83 27.50 -1.99 9.35
C LYS A 83 26.29 -1.13 9.76
N PRO A 84 25.41 -0.76 8.81
CA PRO A 84 24.21 -0.01 9.13
C PRO A 84 23.26 -0.86 9.97
N ASP A 85 22.57 -0.20 10.89
CA ASP A 85 21.52 -0.78 11.73
C ASP A 85 20.29 0.12 11.67
N LEU A 86 19.11 -0.49 11.83
CA LEU A 86 17.82 0.18 11.67
C LEU A 86 16.85 -0.27 12.75
N ASN A 87 16.32 0.71 13.49
CA ASN A 87 15.14 0.55 14.33
C ASN A 87 14.08 1.58 13.94
N ILE A 88 12.82 1.32 14.29
CA ILE A 88 11.74 2.28 14.08
C ILE A 88 10.82 2.35 15.29
N GLU A 89 10.26 3.53 15.49
CA GLU A 89 9.20 3.80 16.45
C GLU A 89 8.08 4.55 15.74
N ILE A 90 6.83 4.32 16.16
CA ILE A 90 5.69 5.00 15.57
C ILE A 90 4.73 5.43 16.68
N LEU A 91 4.31 6.69 16.61
CA LEU A 91 3.44 7.32 17.59
C LEU A 91 2.23 7.91 16.88
N ALA A 92 1.06 7.86 17.52
CA ALA A 92 -0.10 8.58 17.02
C ALA A 92 0.19 10.09 17.10
N ASP A 93 -0.11 10.81 16.03
CA ASP A 93 -0.02 12.28 16.02
C ASP A 93 -1.25 12.88 16.75
N PRO A 94 -1.08 13.84 17.68
CA PRO A 94 -2.19 14.45 18.41
C PRO A 94 -3.22 15.19 17.54
N VAL A 95 -2.82 15.70 16.38
CA VAL A 95 -3.68 16.42 15.42
C VAL A 95 -4.29 15.44 14.42
N GLY A 96 -3.55 14.40 14.06
CA GLY A 96 -4.06 13.28 13.26
C GLY A 96 -2.98 12.63 12.42
N GLY A 97 -3.12 11.32 12.18
CA GLY A 97 -2.10 10.51 11.51
C GLY A 97 -1.10 9.90 12.49
N TRP A 98 0.10 9.63 12.00
CA TRP A 98 1.16 8.95 12.76
C TRP A 98 2.51 9.59 12.47
N ASN A 99 3.34 9.69 13.50
CA ASN A 99 4.73 10.11 13.38
C ASN A 99 5.63 8.89 13.49
N LEU A 100 6.30 8.56 12.40
CA LEU A 100 7.31 7.53 12.31
C LEU A 100 8.68 8.14 12.60
N ASN A 101 9.40 7.54 13.54
CA ASN A 101 10.80 7.82 13.83
C ASN A 101 11.66 6.68 13.28
N ILE A 102 12.58 7.02 12.38
CA ILE A 102 13.54 6.11 11.76
C ILE A 102 14.88 6.32 12.45
N ILE A 103 15.30 5.33 13.21
CA ILE A 103 16.51 5.40 14.04
C ILE A 103 17.58 4.55 13.37
N THR A 104 18.64 5.19 12.89
CA THR A 104 19.72 4.49 12.19
C THR A 104 21.05 4.60 12.94
N LYS A 105 21.93 3.63 12.71
CA LYS A 105 23.36 3.71 13.10
C LYS A 105 24.21 3.40 11.89
N ASN A 106 25.38 4.03 11.79
CA ASN A 106 26.32 3.87 10.67
C ASN A 106 25.65 4.08 9.30
N PHE A 107 24.66 4.97 9.25
CA PHE A 107 23.91 5.31 8.07
C PHE A 107 23.61 6.81 8.08
N THR A 108 23.75 7.46 6.94
CA THR A 108 23.52 8.88 6.75
C THR A 108 22.50 9.07 5.65
N PHE A 109 21.41 9.79 5.94
CA PHE A 109 20.47 10.18 4.90
C PHE A 109 21.13 11.17 3.92
N ASP A 110 21.10 10.84 2.64
CA ASP A 110 21.70 11.62 1.56
C ASP A 110 20.66 11.84 0.44
N ALA A 111 19.78 12.81 0.67
CA ALA A 111 18.71 13.14 -0.27
C ALA A 111 19.26 13.64 -1.61
N ALA A 112 20.38 14.36 -1.58
CA ALA A 112 20.97 15.00 -2.76
C ALA A 112 21.60 13.96 -3.70
N ALA A 113 22.15 12.87 -3.15
CA ALA A 113 22.76 11.80 -3.93
C ALA A 113 21.79 10.65 -4.29
N ALA A 114 20.52 10.72 -3.91
CA ALA A 114 19.54 9.69 -4.26
C ALA A 114 19.34 9.59 -5.80
N GLY A 115 19.60 8.42 -6.36
CA GLY A 115 19.60 8.13 -7.80
C GLY A 115 20.97 8.25 -8.47
N TYR A 116 22.03 8.56 -7.71
CA TYR A 116 23.40 8.69 -8.21
C TYR A 116 24.29 7.57 -7.68
N GLU A 117 25.62 7.73 -7.84
CA GLU A 117 26.60 6.75 -7.38
C GLU A 117 26.55 6.52 -5.87
N ASN A 118 26.87 5.29 -5.49
CA ASN A 118 26.88 4.87 -4.09
C ASN A 118 28.06 5.45 -3.33
N MET A 119 27.75 6.03 -2.17
CA MET A 119 28.71 6.27 -1.10
C MET A 119 28.38 5.32 0.05
N GLN A 120 29.37 4.59 0.55
CA GLN A 120 29.17 3.60 1.60
C GLN A 120 28.57 4.25 2.86
N GLY A 121 27.49 3.67 3.40
CA GLY A 121 26.78 4.21 4.55
C GLY A 121 25.86 5.41 4.24
N HIS A 122 25.72 5.81 2.99
CA HIS A 122 24.83 6.91 2.57
C HIS A 122 23.67 6.38 1.73
N GLY A 123 22.51 7.02 1.89
CA GLY A 123 21.35 6.68 1.07
C GLY A 123 20.03 7.21 1.61
N HIS A 124 18.99 6.41 1.48
CA HIS A 124 17.64 6.76 1.92
C HIS A 124 16.88 5.53 2.40
N ALA A 125 15.72 5.75 3.01
CA ALA A 125 14.85 4.67 3.46
C ALA A 125 13.61 4.58 2.56
N HIS A 126 13.04 3.39 2.45
CA HIS A 126 11.70 3.19 1.91
C HIS A 126 10.75 2.81 3.04
N ILE A 127 9.58 3.46 3.08
CA ILE A 127 8.51 3.16 4.02
C ILE A 127 7.44 2.34 3.29
N TYR A 128 6.95 1.30 3.95
CA TYR A 128 5.90 0.42 3.47
C TYR A 128 4.78 0.32 4.50
N VAL A 129 3.56 0.13 4.01
CA VAL A 129 2.37 -0.19 4.82
C VAL A 129 1.75 -1.46 4.27
N ASN A 130 1.66 -2.51 5.10
CA ASN A 130 1.14 -3.82 4.72
C ASN A 130 1.79 -4.37 3.44
N GLY A 131 3.12 -4.22 3.32
CA GLY A 131 3.89 -4.65 2.15
C GLY A 131 3.83 -3.72 0.92
N ASN A 132 2.96 -2.70 0.93
CA ASN A 132 2.87 -1.73 -0.16
C ASN A 132 3.79 -0.54 0.10
N LYS A 133 4.59 -0.15 -0.89
CA LYS A 133 5.48 1.00 -0.77
C LYS A 133 4.65 2.28 -0.61
N LEU A 134 4.85 2.97 0.50
CA LEU A 134 4.20 4.25 0.80
C LEU A 134 5.02 5.42 0.25
N SER A 135 6.30 5.50 0.62
CA SER A 135 7.14 6.65 0.30
C SER A 135 8.64 6.32 0.42
N ARG A 136 9.47 7.29 -0.01
CA ARG A 136 10.88 7.39 0.36
C ARG A 136 11.01 8.32 1.56
N ALA A 137 11.97 8.07 2.43
CA ALA A 137 12.32 8.94 3.54
C ALA A 137 13.80 9.33 3.48
N TYR A 138 14.05 10.60 3.74
CA TYR A 138 15.37 11.25 3.67
C TYR A 138 15.78 11.90 4.99
N SER A 139 15.10 11.52 6.07
CA SER A 139 15.28 12.06 7.40
C SER A 139 14.70 11.08 8.42
N ASP A 140 15.04 11.29 9.69
CA ASP A 140 14.62 10.43 10.79
C ASP A 140 13.10 10.46 10.97
N TRP A 141 12.47 11.64 10.92
CA TRP A 141 11.04 11.78 11.17
C TRP A 141 10.23 11.82 9.87
N HIS A 142 9.12 11.07 9.84
CA HIS A 142 8.18 11.07 8.73
C HIS A 142 6.73 11.04 9.22
N HIS A 143 5.90 11.92 8.68
CA HIS A 143 4.48 11.95 8.99
C HIS A 143 3.69 11.07 8.02
N ILE A 144 2.87 10.17 8.54
CA ILE A 144 1.96 9.30 7.79
C ILE A 144 0.53 9.80 8.05
N PRO A 145 -0.10 10.49 7.07
CA PRO A 145 -1.39 11.15 7.30
C PRO A 145 -2.52 10.18 7.65
N LYS A 146 -2.46 8.95 7.11
CA LYS A 146 -3.51 7.95 7.30
C LYS A 146 -2.95 6.55 7.12
N LEU A 147 -3.43 5.63 7.95
CA LEU A 147 -3.29 4.19 7.75
C LEU A 147 -4.67 3.57 7.48
N PRO A 148 -4.74 2.43 6.79
CA PRO A 148 -5.97 1.63 6.69
C PRO A 148 -6.59 1.34 8.06
N LEU A 149 -7.92 1.18 8.14
CA LEU A 149 -8.57 0.84 9.41
C LEU A 149 -8.13 -0.55 9.89
N GLY A 150 -7.97 -0.70 11.20
CA GLY A 150 -7.54 -1.94 11.83
C GLY A 150 -6.03 -2.06 11.99
N ARG A 151 -5.53 -3.30 12.00
CA ARG A 151 -4.12 -3.60 12.24
C ARG A 151 -3.30 -3.38 10.97
N ASN A 152 -2.25 -2.57 11.06
CA ASN A 152 -1.32 -2.31 9.98
C ASN A 152 0.11 -2.65 10.41
N GLU A 153 0.86 -3.27 9.50
CA GLU A 153 2.31 -3.34 9.59
C GLU A 153 2.91 -2.12 8.88
N VAL A 154 3.70 -1.34 9.62
CA VAL A 154 4.57 -0.31 9.03
C VAL A 154 5.98 -0.85 9.04
N SER A 155 6.62 -0.90 7.87
CA SER A 155 8.00 -1.37 7.75
C SER A 155 8.86 -0.37 7.01
N VAL A 156 10.14 -0.35 7.37
CA VAL A 156 11.14 0.53 6.78
C VAL A 156 12.32 -0.32 6.37
N SER A 157 12.87 -0.07 5.17
CA SER A 157 14.13 -0.68 4.74
C SER A 157 15.13 0.37 4.28
N LEU A 158 16.42 0.10 4.48
CA LEU A 158 17.51 0.98 4.02
C LEU A 158 17.93 0.69 2.58
N TYR A 159 18.25 1.75 1.85
CA TYR A 159 18.69 1.73 0.47
C TYR A 159 19.93 2.60 0.29
N ALA A 160 20.81 2.19 -0.61
CA ALA A 160 21.90 3.03 -1.08
C ALA A 160 21.41 4.10 -2.08
N ASN A 161 22.31 5.02 -2.45
CA ASN A 161 22.05 6.08 -3.42
C ASN A 161 21.54 5.54 -4.76
N ASP A 162 22.08 4.43 -5.26
CA ASP A 162 21.70 3.80 -6.53
C ASP A 162 20.39 3.00 -6.46
N HIS A 163 19.61 3.15 -5.39
CA HIS A 163 18.38 2.40 -5.08
C HIS A 163 18.57 0.88 -4.90
N SER A 164 19.80 0.40 -4.65
CA SER A 164 20.00 -0.97 -4.18
C SER A 164 19.57 -1.10 -2.72
N GLY A 165 18.77 -2.12 -2.41
CA GLY A 165 18.41 -2.44 -1.02
C GLY A 165 19.63 -2.94 -0.26
N LEU A 166 19.89 -2.37 0.92
CA LEU A 166 21.00 -2.83 1.75
C LEU A 166 20.64 -4.18 2.40
N SER A 167 21.57 -5.13 2.39
CA SER A 167 21.41 -6.42 3.05
C SER A 167 22.61 -6.77 3.93
N LEU A 168 22.34 -7.42 5.06
CA LEU A 168 23.34 -7.96 5.98
C LEU A 168 23.05 -9.45 6.18
N ALA A 169 24.07 -10.29 6.03
CA ALA A 169 23.97 -11.75 6.05
C ALA A 169 22.87 -12.27 5.09
N GLY A 170 22.80 -11.67 3.89
CA GLY A 170 21.82 -12.01 2.86
C GLY A 170 20.38 -11.56 3.15
N LYS A 171 20.11 -10.90 4.28
CA LYS A 171 18.79 -10.37 4.64
C LYS A 171 18.75 -8.86 4.46
N LYS A 172 17.72 -8.36 3.80
CA LYS A 172 17.50 -6.91 3.66
C LYS A 172 17.39 -6.26 5.04
N ILE A 173 18.08 -5.15 5.25
CA ILE A 173 18.01 -4.37 6.50
C ILE A 173 16.64 -3.69 6.54
N THR A 174 15.74 -4.30 7.31
CA THR A 174 14.34 -3.90 7.45
C THR A 174 13.95 -3.96 8.93
N SER A 175 13.18 -2.97 9.38
CA SER A 175 12.50 -2.99 10.69
C SER A 175 11.00 -2.79 10.50
N SER A 176 10.19 -3.43 11.33
CA SER A 176 8.72 -3.44 11.23
C SER A 176 8.08 -3.25 12.60
N VAL A 177 6.95 -2.54 12.64
CA VAL A 177 6.09 -2.39 13.82
C VAL A 177 4.63 -2.51 13.43
N PHE A 178 3.81 -3.04 14.35
CA PHE A 178 2.36 -3.10 14.16
C PHE A 178 1.66 -1.97 14.94
N VAL A 179 0.72 -1.31 14.27
CA VAL A 179 -0.17 -0.32 14.90
C VAL A 179 -1.63 -0.60 14.55
N VAL A 180 -2.54 -0.08 15.37
CA VAL A 180 -3.98 -0.19 15.13
C VAL A 180 -4.54 1.20 14.86
N SER A 181 -5.03 1.41 13.63
CA SER A 181 -5.78 2.61 13.27
C SER A 181 -7.26 2.40 13.58
N LYS A 182 -7.87 3.40 14.22
CA LYS A 182 -9.29 3.42 14.56
C LYS A 182 -10.05 4.38 13.66
#